data_AF-A0A2D6E2L0-F1
#
_entry.id   AF-A0A2D6E2L0-F1
#
_cell.length_a   1.000
_cell.length_b   1.000
_cell.length_c   1.000
_cell.angle_alpha   90.00
_cell.angle_beta   90.00
_cell.angle_gamma   90.00
#
_symmetry.space_group_name_H-M   'P 1'
#
loop_
_entity.id
_entity.type
_entity.pdbx_description
1 polymer ?
#
loop_
_entity_poly.entity_id
_entity_poly.type
_entity_poly.pdbx_seq_one_letter_code
_entity_poly.pdbx_strand_id
1 'polypeptide(L)'
;MMKEINLQDLKIFKKNSVYRISDVVRGAGNRWEQDRETILTDPLYRDSILCDYLKLKKQKIDYECLKSVIKIHTLKKKYKVPAPKELVFHLRLGDYLDHPSEVAKTFRLYENFFKKEAFDFRFSRVTVVTALHFGHDDTTERVKYLYTEKAKSNSLKLLKNVEQEVNQLGYSLHLYSNENIDKDFCYLVNSKFLAQGHRGFSSLAAKCLDEDCTSYKLT
;
A
#
# COMPACT_ATOMS: atom_id res chain seq x y z
N MET A 1 -4.35 -16.20 23.80
CA MET A 1 -4.11 -16.93 22.52
C MET A 1 -4.07 -15.88 21.42
N MET A 2 -2.93 -15.70 20.75
CA MET A 2 -2.83 -14.72 19.66
C MET A 2 -3.56 -15.23 18.43
N LYS A 3 -4.27 -14.35 17.74
CA LYS A 3 -5.11 -14.71 16.58
C LYS A 3 -4.25 -14.77 15.33
N GLU A 4 -4.28 -15.89 14.63
CA GLU A 4 -3.63 -16.01 13.34
C GLU A 4 -4.40 -15.24 12.24
N ILE A 5 -3.66 -14.67 11.28
CA ILE A 5 -4.23 -14.07 10.08
C ILE A 5 -4.91 -15.14 9.23
N ASN A 6 -6.11 -14.82 8.74
CA ASN A 6 -6.79 -15.63 7.75
C ASN A 6 -6.26 -15.27 6.36
N LEU A 7 -5.45 -16.15 5.77
CA LEU A 7 -4.89 -15.92 4.43
C LEU A 7 -5.95 -15.91 3.31
N GLN A 8 -7.17 -16.39 3.59
CA GLN A 8 -8.29 -16.28 2.64
C GLN A 8 -8.77 -14.84 2.45
N ASP A 9 -8.47 -13.95 3.41
CA ASP A 9 -8.83 -12.53 3.33
C ASP A 9 -7.86 -11.73 2.43
N LEU A 10 -6.73 -12.35 2.02
CA LEU A 10 -5.71 -11.71 1.20
C LEU A 10 -6.14 -11.60 -0.27
N LYS A 11 -6.26 -10.38 -0.76
CA LYS A 11 -6.63 -10.10 -2.16
C LYS A 11 -5.45 -10.26 -3.11
N ILE A 12 -5.74 -10.83 -4.28
CA ILE A 12 -4.75 -11.11 -5.32
C ILE A 12 -5.19 -10.45 -6.62
N PHE A 13 -4.41 -9.47 -7.06
CA PHE A 13 -4.59 -8.77 -8.32
C PHE A 13 -3.67 -9.36 -9.38
N LYS A 14 -4.17 -10.37 -10.11
CA LYS A 14 -3.38 -11.01 -11.17
C LYS A 14 -3.12 -10.08 -12.37
N LYS A 15 -3.97 -9.07 -12.55
CA LYS A 15 -3.88 -8.09 -13.63
C LYS A 15 -4.29 -6.72 -13.10
N ASN A 16 -3.33 -5.91 -12.66
CA ASN A 16 -3.58 -4.49 -12.38
C ASN A 16 -2.67 -3.63 -13.24
N SER A 17 -3.15 -3.23 -14.41
CA SER A 17 -2.32 -2.58 -15.42
C SER A 17 -2.40 -1.05 -15.43
N VAL A 18 -3.49 -0.43 -14.94
CA VAL A 18 -3.75 1.01 -15.17
C VAL A 18 -3.75 1.85 -13.89
N TYR A 19 -4.28 1.34 -12.76
CA TYR A 19 -4.50 2.19 -11.57
C TYR A 19 -3.24 2.29 -10.68
N ARG A 20 -2.21 2.97 -11.19
CA ARG A 20 -0.90 3.18 -10.54
C ARG A 20 -0.79 4.56 -9.90
N ILE A 21 -1.51 4.78 -8.81
CA ILE A 21 -1.65 6.11 -8.18
C ILE A 21 -0.32 6.82 -7.91
N SER A 22 0.71 6.10 -7.44
CA SER A 22 2.02 6.73 -7.17
C SER A 22 2.71 7.20 -8.43
N ASP A 23 2.65 6.42 -9.50
CA ASP A 23 3.35 6.71 -10.74
C ASP A 23 2.66 7.85 -11.48
N VAL A 24 1.33 7.82 -11.56
CA VAL A 24 0.51 8.86 -12.20
C VAL A 24 0.62 10.20 -11.45
N VAL A 25 0.57 10.20 -10.11
CA VAL A 25 0.71 11.44 -9.32
C VAL A 25 2.09 12.07 -9.51
N ARG A 26 3.14 11.26 -9.63
CA ARG A 26 4.53 11.73 -9.77
C ARG A 26 4.95 11.99 -11.22
N GLY A 27 4.16 11.52 -12.19
CA GLY A 27 4.57 11.47 -13.59
C GLY A 27 5.80 10.59 -13.81
N ALA A 28 5.79 9.38 -13.22
CA ALA A 28 6.92 8.45 -13.24
C ALA A 28 6.58 7.15 -13.97
N GLY A 29 7.58 6.47 -14.54
CA GLY A 29 7.40 5.26 -15.34
C GLY A 29 7.20 5.56 -16.83
N ASN A 30 7.18 4.54 -17.66
CA ASN A 30 7.03 4.66 -19.12
C ASN A 30 5.58 4.90 -19.58
N ARG A 31 4.60 4.61 -18.72
CA ARG A 31 3.17 4.54 -19.08
C ARG A 31 2.28 5.54 -18.36
N TRP A 32 2.85 6.44 -17.56
CA TRP A 32 2.03 7.31 -16.69
C TRP A 32 1.12 8.25 -17.48
N GLU A 33 1.53 8.69 -18.68
CA GLU A 33 0.70 9.56 -19.54
C GLU A 33 -0.51 8.81 -20.08
N GLN A 34 -0.29 7.60 -20.61
CA GLN A 34 -1.36 6.73 -21.08
C GLN A 34 -2.33 6.35 -19.95
N ASP A 35 -1.80 5.96 -18.79
CA ASP A 35 -2.63 5.63 -17.63
C ASP A 35 -3.43 6.87 -17.19
N ARG A 36 -2.79 8.05 -17.13
CA ARG A 36 -3.45 9.31 -16.79
C ARG A 36 -4.62 9.61 -17.73
N GLU A 37 -4.42 9.48 -19.03
CA GLU A 37 -5.48 9.69 -20.02
C GLU A 37 -6.63 8.70 -19.84
N THR A 38 -6.30 7.42 -19.66
CA THR A 38 -7.29 6.36 -19.37
C THR A 38 -8.09 6.68 -18.11
N ILE A 39 -7.44 7.09 -17.02
CA ILE A 39 -8.08 7.46 -15.76
C ILE A 39 -9.03 8.66 -15.90
N LEU A 40 -8.71 9.60 -16.78
CA LEU A 40 -9.53 10.79 -17.01
C LEU A 40 -10.75 10.52 -17.91
N THR A 41 -10.65 9.53 -18.79
CA THR A 41 -11.63 9.29 -19.86
C THR A 41 -12.52 8.08 -19.63
N ASP A 42 -12.00 7.00 -19.04
CA ASP A 42 -12.74 5.76 -18.82
C ASP A 42 -13.75 5.90 -17.66
N PRO A 43 -15.05 5.59 -17.89
CA PRO A 43 -16.07 5.60 -16.86
C PRO A 43 -15.74 4.80 -15.59
N LEU A 44 -14.92 3.75 -15.71
CA LEU A 44 -14.48 2.92 -14.57
C LEU A 44 -13.82 3.74 -13.47
N TYR A 45 -13.07 4.79 -13.84
CA TYR A 45 -12.31 5.61 -12.89
C TYR A 45 -13.01 6.90 -12.49
N ARG A 46 -14.22 7.16 -12.99
CA ARG A 46 -14.91 8.46 -12.85
C ARG A 46 -15.07 8.93 -11.41
N ASP A 47 -15.23 8.02 -10.46
CA ASP A 47 -15.42 8.29 -9.03
C ASP A 47 -14.28 7.68 -8.21
N SER A 48 -13.06 7.76 -8.75
CA SER A 48 -11.82 7.35 -8.09
C SER A 48 -11.04 8.55 -7.57
N ILE A 49 -10.23 8.35 -6.53
CA ILE A 49 -9.37 9.39 -5.93
C ILE A 49 -8.46 10.01 -7.00
N LEU A 50 -7.88 9.18 -7.85
CA LEU A 50 -6.91 9.64 -8.84
C LEU A 50 -7.57 10.47 -9.95
N CYS A 51 -8.77 10.11 -10.40
CA CYS A 51 -9.51 10.91 -11.38
C CYS A 51 -9.86 12.29 -10.84
N ASP A 52 -10.39 12.36 -9.60
CA ASP A 52 -10.73 13.64 -8.97
C ASP A 52 -9.48 14.49 -8.71
N TYR A 53 -8.39 13.88 -8.22
CA TYR A 53 -7.10 14.56 -8.06
C TYR A 53 -6.59 15.14 -9.38
N LEU A 54 -6.61 14.38 -10.46
CA LEU A 54 -6.10 14.82 -11.77
C LEU A 54 -6.90 15.98 -12.36
N LYS A 55 -8.22 16.05 -12.07
CA LYS A 55 -9.10 17.15 -12.49
C LYS A 55 -8.90 18.42 -11.66
N LEU A 56 -8.57 18.28 -10.38
CA LEU A 56 -8.55 19.39 -9.42
C LEU A 56 -7.16 19.98 -9.16
N LYS A 57 -6.09 19.20 -9.35
CA LYS A 57 -4.73 19.63 -9.03
C LYS A 57 -4.34 20.89 -9.80
N LYS A 58 -3.68 21.82 -9.11
CA LYS A 58 -3.20 23.08 -9.71
C LYS A 58 -1.73 23.03 -10.07
N GLN A 59 -1.01 22.05 -9.55
CA GLN A 59 0.43 21.88 -9.72
C GLN A 59 0.75 20.55 -10.40
N LYS A 60 2.02 20.36 -10.80
CA LYS A 60 2.50 19.08 -11.35
C LYS A 60 2.26 17.95 -10.34
N ILE A 61 2.72 18.15 -9.12
CA ILE A 61 2.46 17.30 -7.95
C ILE A 61 1.84 18.20 -6.88
N ASP A 62 0.62 17.88 -6.43
CA ASP A 62 -0.16 18.72 -5.53
C ASP A 62 -0.64 17.91 -4.32
N TYR A 63 0.22 17.77 -3.30
CA TYR A 63 -0.07 16.90 -2.16
C TYR A 63 -1.27 17.37 -1.33
N GLU A 64 -1.48 18.69 -1.23
CA GLU A 64 -2.65 19.25 -0.52
C GLU A 64 -3.95 18.97 -1.25
N CYS A 65 -3.96 19.08 -2.58
CA CYS A 65 -5.10 18.65 -3.39
C CYS A 65 -5.37 17.15 -3.21
N LEU A 66 -4.32 16.31 -3.29
CA LEU A 66 -4.47 14.87 -3.15
C LEU A 66 -5.03 14.50 -1.77
N LYS A 67 -4.48 15.08 -0.71
CA LYS A 67 -4.94 14.93 0.67
C LYS A 67 -6.40 15.33 0.85
N SER A 68 -6.80 16.46 0.25
CA SER A 68 -8.19 16.94 0.30
C SER A 68 -9.15 15.98 -0.41
N VAL A 69 -8.80 15.50 -1.60
CA VAL A 69 -9.59 14.51 -2.35
C VAL A 69 -9.75 13.21 -1.55
N ILE A 70 -8.67 12.72 -0.93
CA ILE A 70 -8.71 11.52 -0.09
C ILE A 70 -9.68 11.71 1.09
N LYS A 71 -9.62 12.85 1.80
CA LYS A 71 -10.53 13.14 2.92
C LYS A 71 -11.99 13.14 2.46
N ILE A 72 -12.28 13.78 1.33
CA ILE A 72 -13.63 13.80 0.72
C ILE A 72 -14.09 12.38 0.39
N HIS A 73 -13.24 11.57 -0.26
CA HIS A 73 -13.55 10.19 -0.61
C HIS A 73 -13.80 9.32 0.62
N THR A 74 -12.93 9.38 1.63
CA THR A 74 -13.10 8.65 2.89
C THR A 74 -14.47 8.94 3.52
N LEU A 75 -14.87 10.21 3.59
CA LEU A 75 -16.15 10.62 4.17
C LEU A 75 -17.34 10.22 3.29
N LYS A 76 -17.32 10.59 1.99
CA LYS A 76 -18.40 10.34 1.03
C LYS A 76 -18.69 8.83 0.90
N LYS A 77 -17.65 8.02 0.85
CA LYS A 77 -17.74 6.56 0.66
C LYS A 77 -17.83 5.78 1.97
N LYS A 78 -17.73 6.46 3.12
CA LYS A 78 -17.72 5.85 4.46
C LYS A 78 -16.66 4.75 4.56
N TYR A 79 -15.47 5.00 4.02
CA TYR A 79 -14.38 4.03 4.09
C TYR A 79 -13.93 3.87 5.54
N LYS A 80 -13.55 2.65 5.90
CA LYS A 80 -12.97 2.35 7.22
C LYS A 80 -11.64 3.11 7.35
N VAL A 81 -11.41 3.66 8.54
CA VAL A 81 -10.14 4.29 8.92
C VAL A 81 -9.49 3.54 10.09
N PRO A 82 -8.17 3.65 10.27
CA PRO A 82 -7.46 3.05 11.40
C PRO A 82 -7.93 3.62 12.75
N ALA A 83 -7.75 2.85 13.82
CA ALA A 83 -7.96 3.36 15.17
C ALA A 83 -6.83 4.34 15.58
N PRO A 84 -7.07 5.28 16.52
CA PRO A 84 -6.06 6.27 16.91
C PRO A 84 -4.74 5.69 17.45
N LYS A 85 -4.77 4.49 18.06
CA LYS A 85 -3.59 3.78 18.59
C LYS A 85 -3.17 2.59 17.70
N GLU A 86 -3.43 2.66 16.42
CA GLU A 86 -3.09 1.60 15.47
C GLU A 86 -1.83 1.94 14.68
N LEU A 87 -0.87 1.02 14.72
CA LEU A 87 0.27 1.04 13.81
C LEU A 87 -0.13 0.37 12.49
N VAL A 88 -0.11 1.15 11.41
CA VAL A 88 -0.46 0.68 10.07
C VAL A 88 0.82 0.47 9.27
N PHE A 89 1.01 -0.74 8.78
CA PHE A 89 2.10 -1.10 7.87
C PHE A 89 1.58 -1.21 6.46
N HIS A 90 2.26 -0.60 5.50
CA HIS A 90 2.06 -0.97 4.10
C HIS A 90 3.08 -2.05 3.70
N LEU A 91 2.61 -3.20 3.25
CA LEU A 91 3.46 -4.28 2.77
C LEU A 91 3.22 -4.47 1.27
N ARG A 92 4.23 -4.19 0.43
CA ARG A 92 4.14 -4.49 -1.01
C ARG A 92 4.41 -5.97 -1.24
N LEU A 93 3.41 -6.70 -1.72
CA LEU A 93 3.47 -8.12 -2.06
C LEU A 93 3.16 -8.35 -3.54
N GLY A 94 3.41 -9.57 -4.03
CA GLY A 94 3.19 -9.97 -5.41
C GLY A 94 4.46 -9.92 -6.25
N ASP A 95 4.40 -9.26 -7.41
CA ASP A 95 5.45 -9.22 -8.43
C ASP A 95 6.85 -8.86 -7.91
N TYR A 96 6.90 -7.97 -6.93
CA TYR A 96 8.12 -7.48 -6.29
C TYR A 96 8.95 -8.61 -5.65
N LEU A 97 8.30 -9.70 -5.23
CA LEU A 97 8.93 -10.83 -4.54
C LEU A 97 9.24 -12.02 -5.46
N ASP A 98 9.22 -11.81 -6.78
CA ASP A 98 9.68 -12.83 -7.74
C ASP A 98 11.22 -12.86 -7.87
N HIS A 99 11.86 -11.71 -7.59
CA HIS A 99 13.31 -11.52 -7.64
C HIS A 99 13.98 -11.87 -6.31
N PRO A 100 14.92 -12.84 -6.26
CA PRO A 100 15.56 -13.27 -5.02
C PRO A 100 16.25 -12.16 -4.21
N SER A 101 16.87 -11.19 -4.89
CA SER A 101 17.52 -10.04 -4.25
C SER A 101 16.51 -9.16 -3.50
N GLU A 102 15.34 -8.94 -4.09
CA GLU A 102 14.27 -8.14 -3.48
C GLU A 102 13.63 -8.88 -2.31
N VAL A 103 13.46 -10.21 -2.42
CA VAL A 103 12.96 -11.04 -1.30
C VAL A 103 13.87 -10.88 -0.08
N ALA A 104 15.16 -11.21 -0.20
CA ALA A 104 16.09 -11.17 0.93
C ALA A 104 16.19 -9.75 1.55
N LYS A 105 16.24 -8.73 0.70
CA LYS A 105 16.25 -7.32 1.14
C LYS A 105 14.99 -6.95 1.90
N THR A 106 13.83 -7.37 1.41
CA THR A 106 12.53 -7.07 2.02
C THR A 106 12.42 -7.72 3.39
N PHE A 107 12.74 -9.02 3.50
CA PHE A 107 12.74 -9.72 4.79
C PHE A 107 13.63 -9.02 5.82
N ARG A 108 14.88 -8.70 5.44
CA ARG A 108 15.81 -7.98 6.31
C ARG A 108 15.28 -6.62 6.77
N LEU A 109 14.63 -5.87 5.88
CA LEU A 109 14.07 -4.55 6.23
C LEU A 109 12.98 -4.65 7.30
N TYR A 110 12.11 -5.66 7.22
CA TYR A 110 11.07 -5.87 8.25
C TYR A 110 11.66 -6.42 9.54
N GLU A 111 12.55 -7.41 9.49
CA GLU A 111 13.25 -7.91 10.68
C GLU A 111 13.98 -6.78 11.42
N ASN A 112 14.69 -5.91 10.68
CA ASN A 112 15.37 -4.75 11.27
C ASN A 112 14.40 -3.74 11.87
N PHE A 113 13.20 -3.60 11.33
CA PHE A 113 12.19 -2.73 11.89
C PHE A 113 11.69 -3.24 13.25
N PHE A 114 11.40 -4.54 13.35
CA PHE A 114 10.90 -5.15 14.59
C PHE A 114 11.99 -5.33 15.66
N LYS A 115 13.26 -5.51 15.25
CA LYS A 115 14.41 -5.58 16.17
C LYS A 115 14.77 -4.23 16.80
N LYS A 116 14.38 -3.11 16.20
CA LYS A 116 14.64 -1.79 16.79
C LYS A 116 13.81 -1.66 18.06
N GLU A 117 14.43 -1.13 19.13
CA GLU A 117 13.78 -0.75 20.41
C GLU A 117 12.61 0.25 20.24
N ALA A 118 12.35 0.71 19.02
CA ALA A 118 11.31 1.64 18.64
C ALA A 118 9.90 1.01 18.52
N PHE A 119 9.71 -0.29 18.80
CA PHE A 119 8.37 -0.86 18.90
C PHE A 119 7.69 -0.39 20.18
N ASP A 120 7.12 0.80 20.06
CA ASP A 120 6.64 1.63 21.14
C ASP A 120 5.34 1.08 21.75
N PHE A 121 5.23 1.09 23.08
CA PHE A 121 4.01 0.74 23.83
C PHE A 121 2.82 1.68 23.54
N ARG A 122 2.99 2.72 22.73
CA ARG A 122 1.91 3.62 22.27
C ARG A 122 0.86 2.94 21.38
N PHE A 123 1.16 1.79 20.79
CA PHE A 123 0.21 1.08 19.93
C PHE A 123 -0.63 0.09 20.73
N SER A 124 -1.87 -0.13 20.30
CA SER A 124 -2.73 -1.20 20.84
C SER A 124 -3.05 -2.27 19.79
N ARG A 125 -2.73 -1.99 18.52
CA ARG A 125 -3.03 -2.86 17.38
C ARG A 125 -2.04 -2.63 16.26
N VAL A 126 -1.70 -3.69 15.54
CA VAL A 126 -0.92 -3.63 14.30
C VAL A 126 -1.78 -4.12 13.14
N THR A 127 -1.83 -3.35 12.07
CA THR A 127 -2.52 -3.74 10.83
C THR A 127 -1.57 -3.66 9.66
N VAL A 128 -1.53 -4.72 8.86
CA VAL A 128 -0.86 -4.73 7.56
C VAL A 128 -1.89 -4.46 6.47
N VAL A 129 -1.70 -3.35 5.76
CA VAL A 129 -2.38 -3.02 4.52
C VAL A 129 -1.58 -3.62 3.36
N THR A 130 -2.18 -4.55 2.64
CA THR A 130 -1.51 -5.22 1.51
C THR A 130 -2.50 -5.87 0.57
N ALA A 131 -2.04 -6.12 -0.65
CA ALA A 131 -2.58 -7.12 -1.54
C ALA A 131 -1.44 -7.65 -2.42
N LEU A 132 -1.63 -8.83 -3.01
CA LEU A 132 -0.67 -9.36 -3.98
C LEU A 132 -0.92 -8.67 -5.32
N HIS A 133 -0.04 -7.73 -5.67
CA HIS A 133 -0.12 -7.00 -6.92
C HIS A 133 0.80 -7.61 -7.97
N PHE A 134 0.24 -7.96 -9.12
CA PHE A 134 0.99 -8.38 -10.29
C PHE A 134 0.74 -7.39 -11.42
N GLY A 135 1.81 -6.70 -11.82
CA GLY A 135 1.78 -5.86 -12.99
C GLY A 135 1.50 -6.70 -14.24
N HIS A 136 0.67 -6.18 -15.14
CA HIS A 136 0.60 -6.67 -16.50
C HIS A 136 1.02 -5.50 -17.39
N ASP A 137 2.28 -5.55 -17.85
CA ASP A 137 2.76 -4.60 -18.84
C ASP A 137 2.57 -5.16 -20.25
N ASP A 138 1.39 -4.90 -20.80
CA ASP A 138 0.99 -5.37 -22.13
C ASP A 138 1.60 -4.54 -23.26
N THR A 139 2.34 -3.48 -22.90
CA THR A 139 2.85 -2.50 -23.87
C THR A 139 4.24 -2.83 -24.38
N THR A 140 4.95 -3.77 -23.76
CA THR A 140 6.30 -4.15 -24.18
C THR A 140 6.36 -5.62 -24.57
N GLU A 141 7.19 -5.96 -25.55
CA GLU A 141 7.47 -7.36 -25.95
C GLU A 141 7.98 -8.22 -24.79
N ARG A 142 8.42 -7.60 -23.67
CA ARG A 142 8.86 -8.29 -22.46
C ARG A 142 7.76 -8.27 -21.41
N VAL A 143 7.01 -9.35 -21.34
CA VAL A 143 6.00 -9.55 -20.29
C VAL A 143 6.70 -9.63 -18.92
N LYS A 144 6.64 -8.54 -18.16
CA LYS A 144 7.18 -8.42 -16.80
C LYS A 144 6.06 -8.44 -15.77
N TYR A 145 6.42 -8.78 -14.53
CA TYR A 145 5.55 -8.68 -13.34
C TYR A 145 4.36 -9.65 -13.31
N LEU A 146 4.43 -10.73 -14.10
CA LEU A 146 3.41 -11.77 -14.15
C LEU A 146 3.17 -12.43 -12.79
N TYR A 147 1.93 -12.88 -12.61
CA TYR A 147 1.59 -13.81 -11.55
C TYR A 147 2.43 -15.09 -11.68
N THR A 148 3.19 -15.41 -10.63
CA THR A 148 3.87 -16.70 -10.48
C THR A 148 3.51 -17.30 -9.12
N GLU A 149 3.36 -18.63 -9.06
CA GLU A 149 3.16 -19.32 -7.76
C GLU A 149 4.37 -19.10 -6.82
N LYS A 150 5.57 -18.91 -7.38
CA LYS A 150 6.77 -18.55 -6.63
C LYS A 150 6.63 -17.21 -5.91
N ALA A 151 6.25 -16.15 -6.62
CA ALA A 151 6.07 -14.81 -6.05
C ALA A 151 4.93 -14.79 -5.01
N LYS A 152 3.84 -15.51 -5.26
CA LYS A 152 2.79 -15.73 -4.28
C LYS A 152 3.30 -16.45 -3.03
N SER A 153 4.01 -17.57 -3.19
CA SER A 153 4.59 -18.32 -2.09
C SER A 153 5.53 -17.45 -1.24
N ASN A 154 6.42 -16.68 -1.88
CA ASN A 154 7.31 -15.74 -1.21
C ASN A 154 6.55 -14.64 -0.47
N SER A 155 5.46 -14.14 -1.06
CA SER A 155 4.58 -13.15 -0.41
C SER A 155 3.92 -13.69 0.86
N LEU A 156 3.41 -14.92 0.81
CA LEU A 156 2.81 -15.58 1.97
C LEU A 156 3.83 -15.85 3.07
N LYS A 157 5.05 -16.28 2.71
CA LYS A 157 6.16 -16.46 3.65
C LYS A 157 6.51 -15.14 4.35
N LEU A 158 6.63 -14.05 3.60
CA LEU A 158 6.94 -12.74 4.19
C LEU A 158 5.83 -12.28 5.16
N LEU A 159 4.56 -12.43 4.76
CA LEU A 159 3.43 -12.06 5.60
C LEU A 159 3.38 -12.88 6.90
N LYS A 160 3.66 -14.19 6.82
CA LYS A 160 3.77 -15.08 7.98
C LYS A 160 4.95 -14.72 8.89
N ASN A 161 6.08 -14.31 8.33
CA ASN A 161 7.20 -13.81 9.13
C ASN A 161 6.82 -12.51 9.85
N VAL A 162 6.20 -11.55 9.16
CA VAL A 162 5.74 -10.30 9.80
C VAL A 162 4.73 -10.59 10.92
N GLU A 163 3.82 -11.54 10.72
CA GLU A 163 2.90 -12.00 11.76
C GLU A 163 3.64 -12.56 12.98
N GLN A 164 4.64 -13.41 12.78
CA GLN A 164 5.43 -13.98 13.87
C GLN A 164 6.16 -12.89 14.67
N GLU A 165 6.81 -11.93 14.00
CA GLU A 165 7.50 -10.81 14.65
C GLU A 165 6.51 -9.95 15.47
N VAL A 166 5.35 -9.61 14.91
CA VAL A 166 4.31 -8.84 15.61
C VAL A 166 3.77 -9.58 16.83
N ASN A 167 3.54 -10.89 16.70
CA ASN A 167 3.07 -11.75 17.79
C ASN A 167 4.12 -11.89 18.90
N GLN A 168 5.41 -12.01 18.56
CA GLN A 168 6.49 -12.06 19.55
C GLN A 168 6.58 -10.79 20.39
N LEU A 169 6.17 -9.65 19.83
CA LEU A 169 6.06 -8.37 20.53
C LEU A 169 4.76 -8.23 21.35
N GLY A 170 3.91 -9.26 21.39
CA GLY A 170 2.67 -9.28 22.17
C GLY A 170 1.47 -8.61 21.49
N TYR A 171 1.56 -8.29 20.21
CA TYR A 171 0.48 -7.68 19.43
C TYR A 171 -0.19 -8.71 18.53
N SER A 172 -1.48 -8.51 18.23
CA SER A 172 -2.15 -9.27 17.17
C SER A 172 -2.02 -8.54 15.82
N LEU A 173 -1.61 -9.27 14.79
CA LEU A 173 -1.59 -8.75 13.42
C LEU A 173 -2.99 -8.82 12.80
N HIS A 174 -3.46 -7.69 12.27
CA HIS A 174 -4.65 -7.63 11.44
C HIS A 174 -4.27 -7.45 9.97
N LEU A 175 -4.99 -8.14 9.09
CA LEU A 175 -4.86 -7.98 7.65
C LEU A 175 -5.94 -7.02 7.14
N TYR A 176 -5.55 -5.97 6.42
CA TYR A 176 -6.44 -5.09 5.67
C TYR A 176 -6.09 -5.21 4.18
N SER A 177 -6.92 -5.94 3.44
CA SER A 177 -6.68 -6.24 2.03
C SER A 177 -7.97 -6.04 1.25
N ASN A 178 -7.95 -5.16 0.25
CA ASN A 178 -9.14 -4.82 -0.54
C ASN A 178 -8.88 -4.98 -2.03
N GLU A 179 -9.96 -5.17 -2.79
CA GLU A 179 -9.94 -5.11 -4.25
C GLU A 179 -9.93 -3.66 -4.78
N ASN A 180 -10.22 -2.69 -3.90
CA ASN A 180 -10.26 -1.28 -4.25
C ASN A 180 -9.05 -0.57 -3.63
N ILE A 181 -8.12 -0.14 -4.49
CA ILE A 181 -6.88 0.53 -4.11
C ILE A 181 -7.14 1.87 -3.40
N ASP A 182 -8.24 2.56 -3.70
CA ASP A 182 -8.62 3.79 -3.01
C ASP A 182 -8.95 3.52 -1.54
N LYS A 183 -9.55 2.37 -1.21
CA LYS A 183 -9.81 1.99 0.19
C LYS A 183 -8.52 1.79 0.95
N ASP A 184 -7.54 1.12 0.34
CA ASP A 184 -6.24 0.89 0.95
C ASP A 184 -5.49 2.22 1.13
N PHE A 185 -5.54 3.09 0.12
CA PHE A 185 -4.88 4.40 0.19
C PHE A 185 -5.52 5.31 1.24
N CYS A 186 -6.86 5.36 1.31
CA CYS A 186 -7.58 6.05 2.38
C CYS A 186 -7.20 5.51 3.76
N TYR A 187 -7.10 4.19 3.93
CA TYR A 187 -6.72 3.60 5.22
C TYR A 187 -5.32 4.03 5.65
N LEU A 188 -4.35 4.03 4.73
CA LEU A 188 -2.98 4.47 5.01
C LEU A 188 -2.91 5.96 5.38
N VAL A 189 -3.59 6.82 4.63
CA VAL A 189 -3.52 8.29 4.78
C VAL A 189 -4.24 8.77 6.04
N ASN A 190 -5.25 8.03 6.50
CA ASN A 190 -5.96 8.32 7.76
C ASN A 190 -5.31 7.65 8.99
N SER A 191 -4.12 7.05 8.85
CA SER A 191 -3.42 6.45 9.98
C SER A 191 -2.70 7.48 10.83
N LYS A 192 -2.77 7.32 12.16
CA LYS A 192 -1.99 8.12 13.11
C LYS A 192 -0.51 7.72 13.10
N PHE A 193 -0.25 6.43 12.89
CA PHE A 193 1.08 5.85 12.88
C PHE A 193 1.26 4.99 11.62
N LEU A 194 2.08 5.45 10.68
CA LEU A 194 2.32 4.77 9.40
C LEU A 194 3.75 4.25 9.29
N ALA A 195 3.93 2.94 9.28
CA ALA A 195 5.17 2.30 8.85
C ALA A 195 5.17 2.11 7.32
N GLN A 196 6.02 2.89 6.65
CA GLN A 196 6.10 2.93 5.20
C GLN A 196 6.81 1.69 4.65
N GLY A 197 6.10 0.88 3.86
CA GLY A 197 6.72 -0.12 3.00
C GLY A 197 7.68 0.46 1.97
N HIS A 198 8.15 -0.38 1.05
CA HIS A 198 8.97 0.04 -0.08
C HIS A 198 8.29 1.15 -0.91
N ARG A 199 9.15 2.04 -1.44
CA ARG A 199 8.89 3.25 -2.26
C ARG A 199 7.57 3.29 -3.04
N GLY A 200 7.13 4.50 -3.37
CA GLY A 200 5.97 4.72 -4.24
C GLY A 200 4.70 4.91 -3.41
N PHE A 201 3.82 3.91 -3.37
CA PHE A 201 2.49 3.97 -2.76
C PHE A 201 2.51 4.41 -1.28
N SER A 202 3.24 3.70 -0.42
CA SER A 202 3.38 4.06 1.01
C SER A 202 4.02 5.43 1.22
N SER A 203 5.04 5.75 0.43
CA SER A 203 5.73 7.05 0.51
C SER A 203 4.85 8.21 0.04
N LEU A 204 3.91 7.95 -0.87
CA LEU A 204 2.90 8.93 -1.27
C LEU A 204 1.86 9.12 -0.16
N ALA A 205 1.39 8.02 0.46
CA ALA A 205 0.49 8.09 1.59
C ALA A 205 1.09 8.91 2.74
N ALA A 206 2.38 8.67 3.05
CA ALA A 206 3.12 9.41 4.08
C ALA A 206 3.19 10.93 3.80
N LYS A 207 3.19 11.34 2.53
CA LYS A 207 3.15 12.77 2.15
C LYS A 207 1.78 13.41 2.32
N CYS A 208 0.73 12.61 2.51
CA CYS A 208 -0.64 13.08 2.66
C CYS A 208 -1.16 12.95 4.10
N LEU A 209 -0.32 12.50 5.04
CA LEU A 209 -0.69 12.42 6.46
C LEU A 209 -1.02 13.80 7.05
N ASP A 210 -1.79 13.81 8.13
CA ASP A 210 -1.97 15.00 8.95
C ASP A 210 -0.71 15.34 9.77
N GLU A 211 -0.57 16.61 10.15
CA GLU A 211 0.67 17.14 10.77
C GLU A 211 0.99 16.48 12.11
N ASP A 212 -0.03 16.01 12.82
CA ASP A 212 0.08 15.33 14.10
C ASP A 212 0.34 13.82 13.94
N CYS A 213 0.40 13.28 12.72
CA CYS A 213 0.68 11.88 12.46
C CYS A 213 2.18 11.58 12.41
N THR A 214 2.56 10.36 12.80
CA THR A 214 3.94 9.89 12.77
C THR A 214 4.13 8.90 11.62
N SER A 215 5.21 9.06 10.87
CA SER A 215 5.59 8.10 9.84
C SER A 215 6.98 7.51 10.06
N TYR A 216 7.06 6.19 10.03
CA TYR A 216 8.28 5.42 10.18
C TYR A 216 8.75 4.92 8.82
N LYS A 217 10.02 5.11 8.50
CA LYS A 217 10.62 4.53 7.28
C LYS A 217 11.30 3.22 7.64
N LEU A 218 11.04 2.18 6.85
CA LEU A 218 11.82 0.96 6.91
C LEU A 218 13.21 1.25 6.33
N THR A 219 14.24 1.25 7.18
CA THR A 219 15.65 1.49 6.83
C THR A 219 16.51 0.35 7.35
#